data_AF-A0A7W2G218-F1
#
_entry.id   AF-A0A7W2G218-F1
#
_cell.length_a   1.000
_cell.length_b   1.000
_cell.length_c   1.000
_cell.angle_alpha   90.00
_cell.angle_beta   90.00
_cell.angle_gamma   90.00
#
_symmetry.space_group_name_H-M   'P 1'
#
loop_
_entity.id
_entity.type
_entity.pdbx_description
1 polymer ?
#
loop_
_entity_poly.entity_id
_entity_poly.type
_entity_poly.pdbx_seq_one_letter_code
_entity_poly.pdbx_strand_id
1 'polypeptide(L)'
;MTKTNKLVKITLVAAIYIVSTIAFGQMSYMGPIELRFSEMLNLLAFIDPYYIISLTLGCAVANFYSFSIVDVFVGSLQTLISTYLMWKTRNMAISIIWPVIGVAAIAEELHILYKLPFFYTFFTQFVGELAVMILGYFVFKKIFHNSELLDIIKIKSHNPKIENLKMKNLNIKNANVKNIVK
;
A
#
# COMPACT_ATOMS: atom_id res chain seq x y z
N MET A 1 -3.67 17.47 16.00
CA MET A 1 -4.35 17.48 14.68
C MET A 1 -5.85 17.39 14.89
N THR A 2 -6.64 18.25 14.24
CA THR A 2 -8.11 18.27 14.35
C THR A 2 -8.73 17.00 13.73
N LYS A 3 -9.96 16.66 14.12
CA LYS A 3 -10.72 15.54 13.53
C LYS A 3 -10.90 15.73 12.01
N THR A 4 -11.18 16.95 11.57
CA THR A 4 -11.35 17.32 10.16
C THR A 4 -10.09 17.03 9.34
N ASN A 5 -8.91 17.43 9.82
CA ASN A 5 -7.65 17.20 9.09
C ASN A 5 -7.33 15.70 8.95
N LYS A 6 -7.73 14.86 9.92
CA LYS A 6 -7.59 13.39 9.81
C LYS A 6 -8.45 12.87 8.67
N LEU A 7 -9.71 13.29 8.65
CA LEU A 7 -10.66 12.85 7.63
C LEU A 7 -10.21 13.26 6.23
N VAL A 8 -9.77 14.51 6.05
CA VAL A 8 -9.25 15.00 4.76
C VAL A 8 -8.09 14.14 4.24
N LYS A 9 -7.12 13.79 5.10
CA LYS A 9 -5.99 12.93 4.68
C LYS A 9 -6.42 11.52 4.28
N ILE A 10 -7.35 10.92 5.04
CA ILE A 10 -7.90 9.60 4.73
C ILE A 10 -8.67 9.64 3.40
N THR A 11 -9.56 10.61 3.22
CA THR A 11 -10.33 10.74 1.99
C THR A 11 -9.45 11.04 0.78
N LEU A 12 -8.43 11.88 0.93
CA LEU A 12 -7.50 12.20 -0.15
C LEU A 12 -6.73 10.96 -0.61
N VAL A 13 -6.19 10.16 0.32
CA VAL A 13 -5.46 8.93 -0.06
C VAL A 13 -6.39 7.90 -0.68
N ALA A 14 -7.62 7.75 -0.17
CA ALA A 14 -8.64 6.91 -0.79
C ALA A 14 -8.97 7.38 -2.21
N ALA A 15 -9.12 8.69 -2.43
CA ALA A 15 -9.38 9.25 -3.76
C ALA A 15 -8.22 9.02 -4.73
N ILE A 16 -6.97 9.18 -4.30
CA ILE A 16 -5.79 8.87 -5.13
C ILE A 16 -5.78 7.39 -5.48
N TYR A 17 -6.08 6.50 -4.51
CA TYR A 17 -6.18 5.07 -4.77
C TYR A 17 -7.24 4.78 -5.84
N ILE A 18 -8.47 5.31 -5.67
CA ILE A 18 -9.57 5.08 -6.62
C ILE A 18 -9.23 5.59 -8.02
N VAL A 19 -8.77 6.84 -8.12
CA VAL A 19 -8.45 7.47 -9.41
C VAL A 19 -7.32 6.73 -10.12
N SER A 20 -6.26 6.35 -9.41
CA SER A 20 -5.18 5.58 -10.01
C SER A 20 -5.63 4.19 -10.46
N THR A 21 -6.43 3.48 -9.66
CA THR A 21 -6.95 2.17 -10.06
C THR A 21 -7.82 2.24 -11.32
N ILE A 22 -8.75 3.20 -11.37
CA ILE A 22 -9.71 3.35 -12.48
C ILE A 22 -9.02 3.91 -13.73
N ALA A 23 -8.19 4.95 -13.59
CA ALA A 23 -7.51 5.58 -14.72
C ALA A 23 -6.54 4.63 -15.43
N PHE A 24 -5.90 3.72 -14.69
CA PHE A 24 -5.03 2.68 -15.25
C PHE A 24 -5.78 1.36 -15.52
N GLY A 25 -7.12 1.37 -15.57
CA GLY A 25 -7.97 0.18 -15.63
C GLY A 25 -7.58 -0.90 -16.63
N GLN A 26 -7.04 -0.55 -17.80
CA GLN A 26 -6.56 -1.54 -18.78
C GLN A 26 -5.35 -2.35 -18.27
N MET A 27 -4.45 -1.74 -17.51
CA MET A 27 -3.32 -2.41 -16.84
C MET A 27 -3.74 -3.04 -15.52
N SER A 28 -4.71 -2.45 -14.83
CA SER A 28 -5.19 -2.92 -13.52
C SER A 28 -6.07 -4.17 -13.60
N TYR A 29 -6.77 -4.42 -14.72
CA TYR A 29 -7.82 -5.46 -14.80
C TYR A 29 -7.78 -6.34 -16.06
N MET A 30 -7.08 -5.95 -17.14
CA MET A 30 -7.21 -6.62 -18.45
C MET A 30 -5.88 -7.03 -19.09
N GLY A 31 -4.76 -6.81 -18.40
CA GLY A 31 -3.43 -7.23 -18.86
C GLY A 31 -3.10 -8.66 -18.43
N PRO A 32 -2.22 -9.37 -19.17
CA PRO A 32 -1.69 -10.67 -18.73
C PRO A 32 -0.86 -10.58 -17.45
N ILE A 33 -0.46 -9.37 -17.04
CA ILE A 33 0.08 -9.07 -15.71
C ILE A 33 -0.77 -7.91 -15.19
N GLU A 34 -1.60 -8.18 -14.18
CA GLU A 34 -2.48 -7.18 -13.57
C GLU A 34 -1.63 -6.28 -12.65
N LEU A 35 -1.37 -5.05 -13.09
CA LEU A 35 -0.56 -4.08 -12.37
C LEU A 35 -1.45 -2.98 -11.79
N ARG A 36 -1.68 -3.03 -10.48
CA ARG A 36 -2.43 -1.99 -9.79
C ARG A 36 -1.48 -1.05 -9.04
N PHE A 37 -1.04 0.03 -9.69
CA PHE A 37 -0.13 1.03 -9.09
C PHE A 37 -0.64 1.62 -7.76
N SER A 38 -1.96 1.64 -7.54
CA SER A 38 -2.55 2.13 -6.29
C SER A 38 -2.15 1.30 -5.07
N GLU A 39 -1.80 0.01 -5.23
CA GLU A 39 -1.35 -0.87 -4.14
C GLU A 39 -0.02 -0.40 -3.53
N MET A 40 0.79 0.39 -4.25
CA MET A 40 1.98 1.04 -3.67
C MET A 40 1.63 1.89 -2.45
N LEU A 41 0.42 2.46 -2.41
CA LEU A 41 -0.06 3.28 -1.30
C LEU A 41 -0.25 2.46 -0.02
N ASN A 42 -0.27 1.12 -0.07
CA ASN A 42 -0.30 0.25 1.11
C ASN A 42 0.90 0.47 2.05
N LEU A 43 2.01 1.00 1.54
CA LEU A 43 3.15 1.40 2.36
C LEU A 43 2.84 2.58 3.29
N LEU A 44 1.77 3.35 3.05
CA LEU A 44 1.26 4.31 4.02
C LEU A 44 0.66 3.62 5.25
N ALA A 45 -0.03 2.49 5.10
CA ALA A 45 -0.52 1.71 6.24
C ALA A 45 0.63 1.14 7.08
N PHE A 46 1.80 0.87 6.47
CA PHE A 46 2.99 0.47 7.22
C PHE A 46 3.40 1.52 8.27
N ILE A 47 3.31 2.82 7.95
CA ILE A 47 3.70 3.88 8.88
C ILE A 47 2.60 4.27 9.86
N ASP A 48 1.34 4.36 9.41
CA ASP A 48 0.24 4.87 10.22
C ASP A 48 -1.03 4.04 10.01
N PRO A 49 -1.60 3.43 11.06
CA PRO A 49 -2.74 2.52 10.94
C PRO A 49 -4.02 3.21 10.44
N TYR A 50 -4.12 4.54 10.50
CA TYR A 50 -5.28 5.25 9.93
C TYR A 50 -5.39 5.05 8.41
N TYR A 51 -4.28 4.79 7.71
CA TYR A 51 -4.30 4.51 6.28
C TYR A 51 -4.88 3.14 5.93
N ILE A 52 -4.95 2.19 6.87
CA ILE A 52 -5.64 0.90 6.66
C ILE A 52 -7.10 1.16 6.23
N ILE A 53 -7.78 2.07 6.92
CA ILE A 53 -9.17 2.44 6.61
C ILE A 53 -9.24 3.11 5.24
N SER A 54 -8.32 4.03 4.97
CA SER A 54 -8.25 4.74 3.68
C SER A 54 -8.12 3.80 2.49
N LEU A 55 -7.21 2.83 2.59
CA LEU A 55 -6.86 1.93 1.49
C LEU A 55 -7.92 0.86 1.30
N THR A 56 -8.45 0.32 2.41
CA THR A 56 -9.56 -0.65 2.35
C THR A 56 -10.80 -0.04 1.70
N LEU A 57 -11.16 1.20 2.07
CA LEU A 57 -12.29 1.89 1.44
C LEU A 57 -11.99 2.28 -0.01
N GLY A 58 -10.76 2.70 -0.32
CA GLY A 58 -10.34 2.99 -1.70
C GLY A 58 -10.45 1.75 -2.60
N CYS A 59 -9.99 0.60 -2.11
CA CYS A 59 -10.10 -0.69 -2.77
C CYS A 59 -11.56 -1.10 -2.98
N ALA A 60 -12.38 -1.04 -1.94
CA ALA A 60 -13.81 -1.33 -2.03
C ALA A 60 -14.50 -0.49 -3.11
N VAL A 61 -14.26 0.83 -3.11
CA VAL A 61 -14.86 1.76 -4.07
C VAL A 61 -14.35 1.51 -5.50
N ALA A 62 -13.05 1.26 -5.66
CA ALA A 62 -12.48 0.96 -6.97
C ALA A 62 -13.01 -0.37 -7.54
N ASN A 63 -13.19 -1.38 -6.70
CA ASN A 63 -13.68 -2.69 -7.11
C ASN A 63 -15.17 -2.71 -7.50
N PHE A 64 -15.95 -1.67 -7.17
CA PHE A 64 -17.30 -1.52 -7.76
C PHE A 64 -17.26 -1.35 -9.29
N TYR A 65 -16.13 -0.91 -9.85
CA TYR A 65 -15.89 -0.86 -11.30
C TYR A 65 -15.29 -2.16 -11.87
N SER A 66 -15.07 -3.19 -11.02
CA SER A 66 -14.50 -4.49 -11.41
C SER A 66 -15.58 -5.47 -11.90
N PHE A 67 -15.17 -6.70 -12.20
CA PHE A 67 -15.99 -7.74 -12.82
C PHE A 67 -17.14 -8.29 -11.96
N SER A 68 -17.09 -8.15 -10.63
CA SER A 68 -18.09 -8.70 -9.69
C SER A 68 -18.20 -7.93 -8.38
N ILE A 69 -19.37 -7.97 -7.75
CA ILE A 69 -19.56 -7.50 -6.36
C ILE A 69 -18.78 -8.34 -5.36
N VAL A 70 -18.48 -9.61 -5.67
CA VAL A 70 -17.69 -10.49 -4.78
C VAL A 70 -16.25 -9.99 -4.66
N ASP A 71 -15.70 -9.43 -5.74
CA ASP A 71 -14.35 -8.86 -5.80
C ASP A 71 -14.23 -7.60 -4.91
N VAL A 72 -15.34 -6.89 -4.68
CA VAL A 72 -15.41 -5.81 -3.68
C VAL A 72 -15.14 -6.36 -2.28
N PHE A 73 -15.75 -7.49 -1.91
CA PHE A 73 -15.58 -8.06 -0.57
C PHE A 73 -14.24 -8.75 -0.41
N VAL A 74 -13.89 -9.66 -1.31
CA VAL A 74 -12.65 -10.44 -1.23
C VAL A 74 -11.42 -9.54 -1.38
N GLY A 75 -11.41 -8.66 -2.39
CA GLY A 75 -10.32 -7.69 -2.60
C GLY A 75 -10.15 -6.73 -1.41
N SER A 76 -11.25 -6.19 -0.87
CA SER A 76 -11.17 -5.29 0.30
C SER A 76 -10.73 -6.01 1.56
N LEU A 77 -11.18 -7.25 1.79
CA LEU A 77 -10.75 -8.07 2.92
C LEU A 77 -9.26 -8.42 2.81
N GLN A 78 -8.81 -8.79 1.62
CA GLN A 78 -7.39 -9.03 1.34
C GLN A 78 -6.56 -7.77 1.62
N THR A 79 -7.03 -6.59 1.19
CA THR A 79 -6.36 -5.31 1.43
C THR A 79 -6.31 -5.00 2.92
N LEU A 80 -7.42 -5.18 3.63
CA LEU A 80 -7.52 -4.96 5.08
C LEU A 80 -6.54 -5.85 5.86
N ILE A 81 -6.50 -7.15 5.56
CA ILE A 81 -5.60 -8.11 6.21
C ILE A 81 -4.14 -7.75 5.90
N SER A 82 -3.83 -7.51 4.63
CA SER A 82 -2.47 -7.19 4.18
C SER A 82 -1.95 -5.92 4.83
N THR A 83 -2.71 -4.84 4.77
CA THR A 83 -2.32 -3.54 5.36
C THR A 83 -2.23 -3.60 6.89
N TYR A 84 -3.06 -4.39 7.56
CA TYR A 84 -2.95 -4.65 8.99
C TYR A 84 -1.65 -5.38 9.35
N LEU A 85 -1.29 -6.44 8.60
CA LEU A 85 -0.04 -7.18 8.80
C LEU A 85 1.19 -6.33 8.47
N MET A 86 1.11 -5.48 7.45
CA MET A 86 2.12 -4.46 7.16
C MET A 86 2.33 -3.52 8.34
N TRP A 87 1.26 -3.00 8.93
CA TRP A 87 1.33 -2.15 10.11
C TRP A 87 1.98 -2.86 11.31
N LYS A 88 1.72 -4.16 11.51
CA LYS A 88 2.34 -4.94 12.60
C LYS A 88 3.82 -5.25 12.36
N THR A 89 4.27 -5.22 11.11
CA THR A 89 5.65 -5.54 10.71
C THR A 89 6.60 -4.39 11.02
N ARG A 90 7.80 -4.70 11.53
CA ARG A 90 8.82 -3.69 11.87
C ARG A 90 9.65 -3.22 10.67
N ASN A 91 9.97 -4.13 9.75
CA ASN A 91 10.80 -3.84 8.59
C ASN A 91 9.94 -3.60 7.35
N MET A 92 10.11 -2.45 6.71
CA MET A 92 9.38 -2.09 5.48
C MET A 92 9.63 -3.08 4.33
N ALA A 93 10.84 -3.64 4.23
CA ALA A 93 11.16 -4.62 3.20
C ALA A 93 10.47 -5.97 3.42
N ILE A 94 10.09 -6.29 4.67
CA ILE A 94 9.32 -7.50 4.98
C ILE A 94 7.83 -7.23 4.80
N SER A 95 7.38 -5.99 5.05
CA SER A 95 5.95 -5.65 4.94
C SER A 95 5.41 -5.83 3.52
N ILE A 96 6.24 -5.69 2.48
CA ILE A 96 5.78 -5.85 1.10
C ILE A 96 5.33 -7.28 0.75
N ILE A 97 5.70 -8.27 1.57
CA ILE A 97 5.33 -9.68 1.32
C ILE A 97 3.83 -9.90 1.56
N TRP A 98 3.21 -9.15 2.48
CA TRP A 98 1.82 -9.38 2.87
C TRP A 98 0.81 -9.19 1.73
N PRO A 99 0.85 -8.08 0.96
CA PRO A 99 -0.02 -7.94 -0.21
C PRO A 99 0.24 -9.02 -1.26
N VAL A 100 1.50 -9.35 -1.52
CA VAL A 100 1.95 -10.34 -2.52
C VAL A 100 1.41 -11.74 -2.23
N ILE A 101 1.46 -12.20 -0.97
CA ILE A 101 0.86 -13.50 -0.62
C ILE A 101 -0.67 -13.45 -0.61
N GLY A 102 -1.25 -12.28 -0.34
CA GLY A 102 -2.69 -12.07 -0.31
C GLY A 102 -3.36 -12.27 -1.67
N VAL A 103 -2.60 -12.14 -2.77
CA VAL A 103 -3.06 -12.44 -4.14
C VAL A 103 -3.63 -13.86 -4.28
N ALA A 104 -3.15 -14.82 -3.49
CA ALA A 104 -3.68 -16.19 -3.52
C ALA A 104 -5.20 -16.25 -3.28
N ALA A 105 -5.72 -15.40 -2.38
CA ALA A 105 -7.15 -15.34 -2.07
C ALA A 105 -7.98 -14.82 -3.26
N ILE A 106 -7.44 -13.86 -4.01
CA ILE A 106 -8.08 -13.29 -5.21
C ILE A 106 -8.06 -14.32 -6.34
N ALA A 107 -6.92 -15.01 -6.54
CA ALA A 107 -6.82 -16.06 -7.55
C ALA A 107 -7.76 -17.25 -7.27
N GLU A 108 -7.96 -17.60 -6.00
CA GLU A 108 -8.91 -18.64 -5.59
C GLU A 108 -10.37 -18.22 -5.86
N GLU A 109 -10.73 -16.98 -5.54
CA GLU A 109 -12.04 -16.42 -5.88
C GLU A 109 -12.32 -16.51 -7.40
N LEU A 110 -11.36 -16.06 -8.22
CA LEU A 110 -11.49 -16.07 -9.68
C LEU A 110 -11.60 -17.50 -10.22
N HIS A 111 -10.92 -18.47 -9.61
CA HIS A 111 -11.04 -19.88 -9.95
C HIS A 111 -12.44 -20.42 -9.65
N ILE A 112 -13.02 -20.08 -8.50
CA ILE A 112 -14.35 -20.56 -8.10
C ILE A 112 -15.46 -19.90 -8.92
N LEU A 113 -15.42 -18.58 -9.11
CA LEU A 113 -16.49 -17.82 -9.77
C LEU A 113 -16.47 -17.94 -11.29
N TYR A 114 -15.28 -17.84 -11.89
CA TYR A 114 -15.11 -17.74 -13.34
C TYR A 114 -14.44 -18.97 -13.96
N LYS A 115 -14.11 -19.99 -13.16
CA LYS A 115 -13.42 -21.23 -13.61
C LYS A 115 -12.09 -20.96 -14.31
N LEU A 116 -11.45 -19.83 -14.00
CA LEU A 116 -10.15 -19.47 -14.54
C LEU A 116 -9.06 -20.40 -13.98
N PRO A 117 -8.00 -20.72 -14.74
CA PRO A 117 -6.93 -21.58 -14.26
C PRO A 117 -6.18 -20.93 -13.08
N PHE A 118 -6.35 -21.48 -11.87
CA PHE A 118 -5.82 -20.93 -10.62
C PHE A 118 -4.33 -20.55 -10.71
N PHE A 119 -3.47 -21.48 -11.13
CA PHE A 119 -2.03 -21.22 -11.18
C PHE A 119 -1.68 -20.09 -12.13
N TYR A 120 -2.35 -19.98 -13.28
CA TYR A 120 -2.10 -18.92 -14.23
C TYR A 120 -2.50 -17.55 -13.66
N THR A 121 -3.72 -17.44 -13.12
CA THR A 121 -4.20 -16.21 -12.47
C THR A 121 -3.34 -15.83 -11.27
N PHE A 122 -2.98 -16.80 -10.44
CA PHE A 122 -2.12 -16.59 -9.28
C PHE A 122 -0.74 -16.08 -9.68
N PHE A 123 -0.05 -16.72 -10.64
CA PHE A 123 1.30 -16.31 -11.03
C PHE A 123 1.33 -14.94 -11.69
N THR A 124 0.35 -14.64 -12.53
CA THR A 124 0.26 -13.34 -13.22
C THR A 124 0.02 -12.19 -12.24
N GLN A 125 -0.93 -12.36 -11.33
CA GLN A 125 -1.20 -11.39 -10.26
C GLN A 125 -0.05 -11.30 -9.25
N PHE A 126 0.59 -12.41 -8.91
CA PHE A 126 1.74 -12.44 -7.99
C PHE A 126 2.91 -11.63 -8.54
N VAL A 127 3.24 -11.81 -9.83
CA VAL A 127 4.29 -11.04 -10.49
C VAL A 127 3.92 -9.57 -10.55
N GLY A 128 2.66 -9.26 -10.84
CA GLY A 128 2.16 -7.88 -10.88
C GLY A 128 2.30 -7.18 -9.53
N GLU A 129 1.73 -7.77 -8.49
CA GLU A 129 1.76 -7.25 -7.12
C GLU A 129 3.21 -7.11 -6.62
N LEU A 130 4.06 -8.11 -6.87
CA LEU A 130 5.47 -8.06 -6.49
C LEU A 130 6.19 -6.88 -7.17
N ALA A 131 5.99 -6.68 -8.47
CA ALA A 131 6.59 -5.58 -9.21
C ALA A 131 6.15 -4.22 -8.66
N VAL A 132 4.84 -4.04 -8.44
CA VAL A 132 4.26 -2.82 -7.87
C VAL A 132 4.82 -2.56 -6.48
N MET A 133 4.87 -3.57 -5.61
CA MET A 133 5.34 -3.40 -4.24
C MET A 133 6.85 -3.13 -4.14
N ILE A 134 7.67 -3.69 -5.05
CA ILE A 134 9.09 -3.34 -5.17
C ILE A 134 9.25 -1.88 -5.60
N LEU A 135 8.52 -1.44 -6.63
CA LEU A 135 8.52 -0.03 -7.04
C LEU A 135 8.09 0.88 -5.89
N GLY A 136 7.01 0.50 -5.19
CA GLY A 136 6.51 1.19 -4.00
C GLY A 136 7.58 1.33 -2.93
N TYR A 137 8.31 0.25 -2.63
CA TYR A 137 9.39 0.25 -1.65
C TYR A 137 10.44 1.34 -1.96
N PHE A 138 10.89 1.46 -3.21
CA PHE A 138 11.88 2.47 -3.58
C PHE A 138 11.35 3.91 -3.48
N VAL A 139 10.11 4.13 -3.92
CA VAL A 139 9.45 5.44 -3.83
C VAL A 139 9.28 5.85 -2.37
N PHE A 140 8.65 4.99 -1.56
CA PHE A 140 8.38 5.29 -0.15
C PHE A 140 9.64 5.30 0.72
N LYS A 141 10.70 4.57 0.35
CA LYS A 141 12.01 4.70 1.01
C LYS A 141 12.57 6.11 0.88
N LYS A 142 12.41 6.76 -0.28
CA LYS A 142 12.81 8.17 -0.46
C LYS A 142 11.89 9.10 0.33
N ILE A 143 10.57 8.88 0.29
CA ILE A 143 9.60 9.70 1.03
C ILE A 143 9.87 9.64 2.55
N PHE A 144 10.07 8.44 3.11
CA PHE A 144 10.33 8.24 4.54
C PHE A 144 11.72 8.68 5.00
N HIS A 145 12.62 8.97 4.07
CA HIS A 145 13.89 9.60 4.40
C HIS A 145 13.73 11.11 4.69
N ASN A 146 12.71 11.75 4.12
CA ASN A 146 12.43 13.17 4.33
C ASN A 146 11.54 13.37 5.57
N SER A 147 12.09 14.00 6.60
CA SER A 147 11.39 14.27 7.87
C SER A 147 10.20 15.22 7.72
N GLU A 148 10.23 16.16 6.77
CA GLU A 148 9.14 17.10 6.51
C GLU A 148 7.95 16.39 5.87
N LEU A 149 8.21 15.51 4.88
CA LEU A 149 7.17 14.69 4.27
C LEU A 149 6.54 13.74 5.29
N LEU A 150 7.32 13.19 6.21
CA LEU A 150 6.81 12.39 7.33
C LEU A 150 5.84 13.17 8.21
N ASP A 151 6.06 14.47 8.45
CA ASP A 151 5.13 15.32 9.21
C ASP A 151 3.83 15.61 8.46
N ILE A 152 3.93 15.78 7.13
CA ILE A 152 2.77 15.98 6.26
C ILE A 152 1.89 14.73 6.23
N ILE A 153 2.46 13.52 6.14
CA ILE A 153 1.68 12.27 6.06
C ILE A 153 1.27 11.71 7.42
N LYS A 154 1.86 12.16 8.53
CA LYS A 154 1.48 11.68 9.87
C LYS A 154 0.02 12.02 10.20
N ILE A 155 -0.73 11.03 10.69
CA ILE A 155 -2.12 11.21 11.16
C ILE A 155 -2.22 11.00 12.68
N LYS A 156 -1.59 9.93 13.18
CA LYS A 156 -1.52 9.61 14.61
C LYS A 156 -0.52 10.54 15.30
N SER A 157 -0.96 11.27 16.32
CA SER A 157 -0.15 12.28 17.01
C SER A 157 1.12 11.72 17.63
N HIS A 158 1.04 10.53 18.24
CA HIS A 158 2.20 9.79 18.73
C HIS A 158 2.33 8.52 17.91
N ASN A 159 3.41 8.44 17.11
CA ASN A 159 3.64 7.34 16.18
C ASN A 159 5.10 6.87 16.29
N PRO A 160 5.36 5.76 17.01
CA PRO A 160 6.71 5.33 17.31
C PRO A 160 7.49 4.95 16.05
N LYS A 161 6.84 4.48 14.98
CA LYS A 161 7.52 4.16 13.72
C LYS A 161 8.06 5.41 13.05
N ILE A 162 7.25 6.48 12.99
CA ILE A 162 7.67 7.76 12.40
C ILE A 162 8.78 8.40 13.24
N GLU A 163 8.67 8.36 14.57
CA GLU A 163 9.69 8.89 15.47
C GLU A 163 11.03 8.15 15.31
N ASN A 164 11.00 6.81 15.24
CA ASN A 164 12.19 5.99 14.99
C ASN A 164 12.83 6.30 13.62
N LEU A 165 12.01 6.50 12.57
CA LEU A 165 12.51 6.87 11.23
C LEU A 165 13.18 8.24 11.25
N LYS A 166 12.59 9.24 11.91
CA LYS A 166 13.18 10.56 12.07
C LYS A 166 14.52 10.52 12.82
N MET A 167 14.58 9.80 13.93
CA MET A 167 15.82 9.62 14.69
C MET A 167 16.91 8.96 13.85
N LYS A 168 16.55 7.94 13.07
CA LYS A 168 17.49 7.29 12.14
C LYS A 168 18.00 8.28 11.08
N ASN A 169 17.12 9.10 10.48
CA ASN A 169 17.51 10.08 9.46
C ASN A 169 18.41 11.19 10.04
N LEU A 170 18.14 11.66 11.27
CA LEU A 170 18.98 12.63 11.99
C LEU A 170 20.38 12.08 12.25
N ASN A 171 20.48 10.82 12.71
CA ASN A 171 21.78 10.18 12.96
C ASN A 171 22.60 10.04 11.67
N ILE A 172 21.96 9.70 10.55
CA ILE A 172 22.63 9.64 9.23
C ILE A 172 23.13 11.02 8.80
N LYS A 173 22.31 12.07 8.96
CA LYS A 173 22.71 13.45 8.63
C LYS A 173 23.90 13.89 9.47
N ASN A 174 23.89 13.62 10.78
CA ASN A 174 24.99 13.96 11.69
C ASN A 174 26.28 13.18 11.38
N ALA A 175 26.18 11.91 11.00
CA ALA A 175 27.32 11.09 10.59
C ALA A 175 27.97 11.64 9.31
N ASN A 176 27.17 12.02 8.32
CA ASN A 176 27.68 12.61 7.07
C ASN A 176 28.37 13.96 7.31
N VAL A 177 27.82 14.83 8.18
CA VAL A 177 28.46 16.10 8.54
C VAL A 177 29.82 15.85 9.22
N LYS A 178 29.90 14.91 10.16
CA LYS A 178 31.17 14.56 10.82
C LYS A 178 32.25 14.04 9.87
N ASN A 179 31.87 13.39 8.78
CA ASN A 179 32.80 12.89 7.76
C ASN A 179 33.26 13.97 6.77
N ILE A 180 32.54 15.08 6.64
CA ILE A 180 32.93 16.21 5.77
C ILE A 180 33.88 17.18 6.50
N VAL A 181 33.82 17.23 7.83
CA VAL A 181 34.63 18.12 8.68
C VAL A 181 35.98 17.48 9.09
N LYS A 182 36.23 16.23 8.66
CA LYS A 182 37.53 15.54 8.78
C LYS A 182 38.27 15.59 7.46
#